data_AF-A0A925RB06-F1
#
_entry.id   AF-A0A925RB06-F1
#
_cell.length_a   1.000
_cell.length_b   1.000
_cell.length_c   1.000
_cell.angle_alpha   90.00
_cell.angle_beta   90.00
_cell.angle_gamma   90.00
#
_symmetry.space_group_name_H-M   'P 1'
#
loop_
_entity.id
_entity.type
_entity.pdbx_description
1 polymer ?
#
loop_
_entity_poly.entity_id
_entity_poly.type
_entity_poly.pdbx_seq_one_letter_code
_entity_poly.pdbx_strand_id
1 'polypeptide(L)'
;MTGIWLAYAVYAYQNLYQSTGVSGVYVGTQPSTADQATEAILAEYSRLADQSLTPQELAEGKQQFKGQVMLSLENPLSRMNRLASVALHHDRY
;
A
#
# COMPACT_ATOMS: atom_id res chain seq x y z
N MET A 1 -15.00 26.71 -4.41
CA MET A 1 -13.74 26.66 -5.18
C MET A 1 -13.51 25.23 -5.59
N THR A 2 -13.26 25.03 -6.88
CA THR A 2 -13.22 23.75 -7.62
C THR A 2 -12.43 22.66 -6.89
N GLY A 3 -13.05 21.50 -6.68
CA GLY A 3 -12.34 20.28 -6.26
C GLY A 3 -11.41 19.84 -7.38
N ILE A 4 -10.12 20.16 -7.27
CA ILE A 4 -9.14 19.80 -8.27
C ILE A 4 -8.75 18.36 -8.01
N TRP A 5 -8.95 17.50 -9.01
CA TRP A 5 -8.42 16.15 -9.00
C TRP A 5 -6.90 16.22 -8.90
N LEU A 6 -6.36 15.91 -7.71
CA LEU A 6 -4.92 16.00 -7.45
C LEU A 6 -4.13 14.84 -8.06
N ALA A 7 -4.77 13.75 -8.44
CA ALA A 7 -4.11 12.59 -9.03
C ALA A 7 -5.07 11.81 -9.93
N TYR A 8 -4.55 11.26 -11.02
CA TYR A 8 -5.27 10.28 -11.86
C TYR A 8 -4.95 8.84 -11.46
N ALA A 9 -3.87 8.62 -10.70
CA ALA A 9 -3.51 7.34 -10.12
C ALA A 9 -2.89 7.56 -8.74
N VAL A 10 -3.36 6.82 -7.73
CA VAL A 10 -2.75 6.83 -6.40
C VAL A 10 -2.90 5.45 -5.78
N TYR A 11 -1.81 4.94 -5.22
CA TYR A 11 -1.85 3.71 -4.41
C TYR A 11 -0.70 3.69 -3.41
N ALA A 12 -0.96 3.12 -2.24
CA ALA A 12 0.08 2.82 -1.26
C ALA A 12 0.75 1.47 -1.62
N TYR A 13 2.06 1.37 -1.39
CA TYR A 13 2.79 0.14 -1.59
C TYR A 13 3.73 -0.14 -0.41
N GLN A 14 4.09 -1.41 -0.29
CA GLN A 14 5.08 -1.91 0.67
C GLN A 14 5.97 -2.91 -0.04
N ASN A 15 7.28 -2.66 0.00
CA ASN A 15 8.31 -3.59 -0.43
C ASN A 15 9.04 -4.07 0.82
N LEU A 16 8.89 -5.35 1.13
CA LEU A 16 9.50 -5.97 2.30
C LEU A 16 10.70 -6.80 1.84
N TYR A 17 11.85 -6.54 2.46
CA TYR A 17 13.06 -7.33 2.33
C TYR A 17 13.30 -8.10 3.63
N GLN A 18 14.29 -8.98 3.64
CA GLN A 18 14.53 -9.87 4.78
C GLN A 18 14.77 -9.16 6.12
N SER A 19 15.38 -7.96 6.09
CA SER A 19 15.70 -7.21 7.33
C SER A 19 15.22 -5.77 7.33
N THR A 20 14.71 -5.28 6.20
CA THR A 20 14.27 -3.89 6.03
C THR A 20 13.09 -3.84 5.08
N GLY A 21 12.44 -2.69 4.96
CA GLY A 21 11.38 -2.50 3.99
C GLY A 21 11.24 -1.04 3.60
N VAL A 22 10.54 -0.82 2.51
CA VAL A 22 10.14 0.51 2.04
C VAL A 22 8.63 0.54 1.95
N SER A 23 8.01 1.53 2.59
CA SER A 23 6.61 1.84 2.38
C SER A 23 6.51 3.24 1.80
N GLY A 24 5.56 3.43 0.89
CA GLY A 24 5.36 4.72 0.25
C GLY A 24 4.02 4.80 -0.48
N VAL A 25 3.78 5.96 -1.08
CA VAL A 25 2.65 6.20 -1.99
C VAL A 25 3.21 6.45 -3.38
N TYR A 26 2.66 5.76 -4.37
CA TYR A 26 2.81 6.14 -5.76
C TYR A 26 1.69 7.13 -6.11
N VAL A 27 2.05 8.24 -6.75
CA VAL A 27 1.08 9.23 -7.24
C VAL A 27 1.39 9.61 -8.69
N GLY A 28 0.40 9.44 -9.55
CA GLY A 28 0.38 9.97 -10.92
C GLY A 28 -0.45 11.23 -10.96
N THR A 29 0.19 12.37 -11.22
CA THR A 29 -0.43 13.69 -11.21
C THR A 29 0.15 14.61 -12.29
N GLN A 30 -0.51 15.74 -12.55
CA GLN A 30 0.03 16.78 -13.43
C GLN A 30 1.17 17.53 -12.72
N PRO A 31 2.20 18.00 -13.44
CA PRO A 31 3.29 18.75 -12.83
C PRO A 31 2.83 19.98 -12.02
N SER A 32 1.76 20.65 -12.45
CA SER A 32 1.18 21.81 -11.76
C SER A 32 0.55 21.50 -10.40
N THR A 33 0.19 20.24 -10.15
CA THR A 33 -0.46 19.77 -8.92
C THR A 33 0.45 18.85 -8.10
N ALA A 34 1.71 18.66 -8.52
CA ALA A 34 2.65 17.75 -7.88
C ALA A 34 2.95 18.13 -6.42
N ASP A 35 3.16 19.42 -6.15
CA ASP A 35 3.46 19.90 -4.81
C ASP A 35 2.24 19.74 -3.88
N GLN A 36 1.04 20.07 -4.37
CA GLN A 36 -0.22 19.89 -3.62
C GLN A 36 -0.52 18.42 -3.32
N ALA A 37 -0.27 17.53 -4.28
CA ALA A 37 -0.43 16.08 -4.08
C ALA A 37 0.58 15.57 -3.03
N THR A 38 1.82 16.04 -3.09
CA THR A 38 2.87 15.69 -2.10
C THR A 38 2.50 16.17 -0.71
N GLU A 39 2.06 17.42 -0.57
CA GLU A 39 1.62 18.00 0.69
C GLU A 39 0.45 17.20 1.30
N ALA A 40 -0.55 16.84 0.48
CA ALA A 40 -1.69 16.04 0.92
C ALA A 40 -1.26 14.64 1.43
N ILE A 41 -0.33 13.98 0.74
CA ILE A 41 0.21 12.67 1.15
C ILE A 41 0.95 12.79 2.48
N LEU A 42 1.80 13.81 2.65
CA LEU A 42 2.56 14.04 3.87
C LEU A 42 1.66 14.41 5.06
N ALA A 43 0.61 15.20 4.81
CA ALA A 43 -0.39 15.53 5.82
C ALA A 43 -1.11 14.27 6.32
N GLU A 44 -1.47 13.36 5.41
CA GLU A 44 -2.13 12.12 5.78
C GLU A 44 -1.20 11.17 6.55
N TYR A 45 0.08 11.07 6.16
CA TYR A 45 1.07 10.32 6.94
C TYR A 45 1.26 10.91 8.34
N SER A 46 1.30 12.22 8.47
CA SER A 46 1.41 12.89 9.77
C SER A 46 0.19 12.59 10.63
N ARG A 47 -1.02 12.65 10.04
CA ARG A 47 -2.27 12.29 10.73
C ARG A 47 -2.25 10.86 11.24
N LEU A 48 -1.79 9.89 10.43
CA LEU A 48 -1.68 8.49 10.82
C LEU A 48 -0.61 8.24 11.89
N ALA A 49 0.45 9.06 11.93
CA ALA A 49 1.48 8.99 12.97
C ALA A 49 0.97 9.53 14.31
N ASP A 50 0.17 10.59 14.28
CA ASP A 50 -0.36 11.25 15.48
C ASP A 50 -1.64 10.61 16.01
N GLN A 51 -2.47 10.06 15.13
CA GLN A 51 -3.80 9.53 15.43
C GLN A 51 -3.89 8.08 15.01
N SER A 52 -4.33 7.23 15.94
CA SER A 52 -4.61 5.84 15.63
C SER A 52 -5.85 5.72 14.74
N LEU A 53 -5.84 4.73 13.84
CA LEU A 53 -7.03 4.35 13.07
C LEU A 53 -8.16 3.96 14.01
N THR A 54 -9.39 4.30 13.62
CA THR A 54 -10.56 3.84 14.35
C THR A 54 -10.69 2.31 14.26
N PRO A 55 -11.38 1.67 15.22
CA PRO A 55 -11.64 0.23 15.15
C PRO A 55 -12.32 -0.21 13.85
N GLN A 56 -13.18 0.65 13.29
CA GLN A 56 -13.89 0.39 12.04
C GLN A 56 -12.93 0.43 10.84
N GLU A 57 -12.15 1.49 10.66
CA GLU A 57 -11.19 1.61 9.57
C GLU A 57 -10.17 0.45 9.59
N LEU A 58 -9.70 0.09 10.79
CA LEU A 58 -8.79 -1.04 10.95
C LEU A 58 -9.45 -2.37 10.56
N ALA A 59 -10.73 -2.56 10.90
CA ALA A 59 -11.47 -3.76 10.52
C ALA A 59 -11.64 -3.85 9.00
N GLU A 60 -12.04 -2.75 8.36
CA GLU A 60 -12.21 -2.65 6.91
C GLU A 60 -10.89 -2.92 6.17
N GLY A 61 -9.79 -2.28 6.58
CA GLY A 61 -8.46 -2.52 6.02
C GLY A 61 -8.00 -3.97 6.14
N LYS A 62 -8.26 -4.62 7.28
CA LYS A 62 -7.98 -6.05 7.47
C LYS A 62 -8.80 -6.94 6.54
N GLN A 63 -10.07 -6.60 6.28
CA GLN A 63 -10.90 -7.37 5.34
C GLN A 63 -10.42 -7.22 3.91
N GLN A 64 -10.08 -5.99 3.49
CA GLN A 64 -9.51 -5.73 2.16
C GLN A 64 -8.23 -6.54 1.96
N PHE A 65 -7.32 -6.52 2.94
CA PHE A 65 -6.07 -7.26 2.87
C PHE A 65 -6.29 -8.79 2.77
N LYS A 66 -7.20 -9.35 3.57
CA LYS A 66 -7.57 -10.77 3.48
C LYS A 66 -8.10 -11.14 2.09
N GLY A 67 -8.94 -10.29 1.50
CA GLY A 67 -9.46 -10.49 0.15
C GLY A 67 -8.33 -10.51 -0.90
N GLN A 68 -7.40 -9.57 -0.83
CA GLN A 68 -6.24 -9.53 -1.73
C GLN A 68 -5.38 -10.81 -1.61
N VAL A 69 -5.12 -11.27 -0.38
CA VAL A 69 -4.38 -12.51 -0.13
C VAL A 69 -5.14 -13.71 -0.72
N MET A 70 -6.45 -13.82 -0.48
CA MET A 70 -7.26 -14.91 -1.02
C MET A 70 -7.21 -14.96 -2.55
N LEU A 71 -7.43 -13.83 -3.22
CA LEU A 71 -7.35 -13.74 -4.68
C LEU A 71 -5.95 -14.06 -5.21
N SER A 72 -4.89 -13.67 -4.49
CA SER A 72 -3.52 -14.02 -4.88
C SER A 72 -3.26 -15.52 -4.87
N LEU A 73 -3.99 -16.29 -4.06
CA LEU A 73 -3.85 -17.75 -3.99
C LEU A 73 -4.58 -18.48 -5.12
N GLU A 74 -5.42 -17.81 -5.90
CA GLU A 74 -6.07 -18.42 -7.06
C GLU A 74 -5.17 -18.40 -8.30
N ASN A 75 -4.23 -17.45 -8.36
CA ASN A 75 -3.31 -17.30 -9.48
C ASN A 75 -2.11 -18.27 -9.35
N PRO A 76 -1.92 -19.23 -10.26
CA PRO A 76 -0.81 -20.18 -10.21
C PRO A 76 0.57 -19.51 -10.21
N LEU A 77 0.74 -18.40 -10.92
CA LEU A 77 2.00 -17.64 -10.96
C LEU A 77 2.30 -17.00 -9.60
N SER A 78 1.30 -16.41 -8.95
CA SER A 78 1.43 -15.84 -7.62
C SER A 78 1.80 -16.91 -6.58
N ARG A 79 1.20 -18.10 -6.68
CA ARG A 79 1.55 -19.25 -5.83
C ARG A 79 3.00 -19.71 -6.06
N MET A 80 3.42 -19.83 -7.31
CA MET A 80 4.80 -20.21 -7.67
C MET A 80 5.82 -19.20 -7.14
N ASN A 81 5.57 -17.90 -7.32
CA ASN A 81 6.45 -16.84 -6.80
C ASN A 81 6.55 -16.89 -5.27
N ARG A 82 5.45 -17.17 -4.57
CA ARG A 82 5.47 -17.35 -3.11
C ARG A 82 6.32 -18.55 -2.70
N LEU A 83 6.17 -19.69 -3.37
CA LEU A 83 6.99 -20.88 -3.11
C LEU A 83 8.48 -20.62 -3.35
N ALA A 84 8.81 -19.92 -4.45
CA ALA A 84 10.18 -19.52 -4.75
C ALA A 84 10.75 -18.61 -3.65
N SER A 85 9.99 -17.62 -3.19
CA SER A 85 10.41 -16.74 -2.10
C SER A 85 10.65 -17.50 -0.79
N VAL A 86 9.78 -18.44 -0.42
CA VAL A 86 9.96 -19.27 0.78
C VAL A 86 11.23 -20.12 0.68
N ALA A 87 11.48 -20.72 -0.48
CA ALA A 87 12.68 -21.51 -0.72
C ALA A 87 13.97 -20.67 -0.66
N LEU A 88 13.95 -19.45 -1.21
CA LEU A 88 15.09 -18.53 -1.23
C LEU A 88 15.39 -17.91 0.14
N HIS A 89 14.36 -17.63 0.95
CA HIS A 89 14.50 -16.99 2.26
C HIS A 89 14.67 -17.99 3.41
N HIS A 90 14.59 -19.31 3.13
CA HIS A 90 14.59 -20.38 4.13
C HIS A 90 13.46 -20.26 5.17
N ASP A 91 12.34 -19.66 4.78
CA ASP A 91 11.17 -19.51 5.63
C ASP A 91 10.40 -20.85 5.76
N ARG A 92 9.65 -21.03 6.85
CA ARG A 92 8.69 -22.15 6.95
C ARG A 92 7.43 -21.80 6.16
N TYR A 93 6.96 -22.75 5.36
CA TYR A 93 5.70 -22.63 4.61
C TYR A 93 4.48 -22.60 5.54
#